data_AF-A0A5B1RFU1-F1
#
_entry.id   AF-A0A5B1RFU1-F1
#
_cell.length_a   1.000
_cell.length_b   1.000
_cell.length_c   1.000
_cell.angle_alpha   90.00
_cell.angle_beta   90.00
_cell.angle_gamma   90.00
#
_symmetry.space_group_name_H-M   'P 1'
#
loop_
_entity.id
_entity.type
_entity.pdbx_description
1 polymer ?
#
loop_
_entity_poly.entity_id
_entity_poly.type
_entity_poly.pdbx_seq_one_letter_code
_entity_poly.pdbx_strand_id
1 'polypeptide(L)'
;KVEKRAKDWMDARPNQTNAAWQLVWVSHIVEYVSFLWKATEPDGRSKADKPALAANIPILGPRFVPPSYLHIAKRNKTPDINPKDAYLKPLTVVHPFYFPELRRCPQCGITNRKVSWHGWNATGYREVHGVRREETAIGLQLRCDACKVADDEARKVAKATKHEYEKILHCFATTSHEFWGNRHHWDIPRE
;
A
#
# COMPACT_ATOMS: atom_id res chain seq x y z
N LYS A 1 6.93 17.12 -2.99
CA LYS A 1 6.90 15.62 -3.05
C LYS A 1 5.49 15.08 -3.28
N VAL A 2 4.50 15.55 -2.51
CA VAL A 2 3.08 15.20 -2.67
C VAL A 2 2.55 15.55 -4.06
N GLU A 3 2.70 16.80 -4.50
CA GLU A 3 2.19 17.26 -5.81
C GLU A 3 2.78 16.49 -6.99
N LYS A 4 4.11 16.26 -6.97
CA LYS A 4 4.80 15.45 -7.97
C LYS A 4 4.20 14.03 -8.03
N ARG A 5 4.03 13.37 -6.88
CA ARG A 5 3.44 12.02 -6.81
C ARG A 5 2.01 11.99 -7.36
N ALA A 6 1.19 12.99 -7.00
CA ALA A 6 -0.17 13.08 -7.50
C ALA A 6 -0.21 13.23 -9.03
N LYS A 7 0.70 14.03 -9.60
CA LYS A 7 0.87 14.20 -11.04
C LYS A 7 1.34 12.90 -11.71
N ASP A 8 2.40 12.29 -11.19
CA ASP A 8 2.93 11.01 -11.72
C ASP A 8 1.84 9.93 -11.76
N TRP A 9 0.98 9.87 -10.73
CA TRP A 9 -0.16 8.94 -10.71
C TRP A 9 -1.26 9.31 -11.68
N MET A 10 -1.54 10.59 -11.87
CA MET A 10 -2.53 11.05 -12.86
C MET A 10 -2.12 10.61 -14.27
N ASP A 11 -0.83 10.75 -14.60
CA ASP A 11 -0.29 10.37 -15.91
C ASP A 11 -0.26 8.84 -16.10
N ALA A 12 -0.10 8.07 -15.02
CA ALA A 12 0.00 6.61 -15.04
C ALA A 12 -1.35 5.86 -15.04
N ARG A 13 -2.49 6.57 -15.12
CA ARG A 13 -3.85 6.01 -14.95
C ARG A 13 -4.74 6.18 -16.20
N PRO A 14 -4.54 5.36 -17.26
CA PRO A 14 -5.40 5.42 -18.43
C PRO A 14 -6.81 4.83 -18.19
N ASN A 15 -6.92 3.83 -17.31
CA ASN A 15 -8.15 3.05 -17.09
C ASN A 15 -8.71 3.19 -15.66
N GLN A 16 -8.38 4.27 -14.95
CA GLN A 16 -8.80 4.51 -13.57
C GLN A 16 -9.28 5.94 -13.37
N THR A 17 -10.04 6.17 -12.30
CA THR A 17 -10.52 7.50 -11.94
C THR A 17 -9.36 8.47 -11.66
N ASN A 18 -9.39 9.62 -12.34
CA ASN A 18 -8.38 10.69 -12.28
C ASN A 18 -8.84 11.91 -11.44
N ALA A 19 -9.54 11.66 -10.34
CA ALA A 19 -9.94 12.72 -9.41
C ALA A 19 -8.70 13.35 -8.76
N ALA A 20 -8.31 14.54 -9.23
CA ALA A 20 -7.08 15.23 -8.82
C ALA A 20 -7.00 15.45 -7.31
N TRP A 21 -8.09 15.89 -6.69
CA TRP A 21 -8.18 16.11 -5.24
C TRP A 21 -7.99 14.82 -4.44
N GLN A 22 -8.55 13.70 -4.89
CA GLN A 22 -8.33 12.39 -4.27
C GLN A 22 -6.86 11.99 -4.37
N LEU A 23 -6.21 12.19 -5.52
CA LEU A 23 -4.78 11.85 -5.70
C LEU A 23 -3.87 12.68 -4.79
N VAL A 24 -4.16 13.97 -4.61
CA VAL A 24 -3.44 14.85 -3.68
C VAL A 24 -3.64 14.38 -2.23
N TRP A 25 -4.89 14.13 -1.82
CA TRP A 25 -5.20 13.66 -0.48
C TRP A 25 -4.53 12.31 -0.16
N VAL A 26 -4.60 11.34 -1.07
CA VAL A 26 -3.91 10.05 -0.96
C VAL A 26 -2.39 10.25 -0.90
N SER A 27 -1.84 11.19 -1.67
CA SER A 27 -0.40 11.47 -1.67
C SER A 27 0.10 12.02 -0.32
N HIS A 28 -0.73 12.82 0.39
CA HIS A 28 -0.43 13.25 1.76
C HIS A 28 -0.42 12.08 2.73
N ILE A 29 -1.43 11.20 2.68
CA ILE A 29 -1.50 10.01 3.53
C ILE A 29 -0.29 9.11 3.31
N VAL A 30 0.05 8.84 2.05
CA VAL A 30 1.23 8.05 1.68
C VAL A 30 2.52 8.66 2.22
N GLU A 31 2.65 9.98 2.19
CA GLU A 31 3.82 10.65 2.74
C GLU A 31 3.90 10.50 4.27
N TYR A 32 2.78 10.66 4.95
CA TYR A 32 2.67 10.46 6.39
C TYR A 32 2.98 9.02 6.81
N VAL A 33 2.42 8.01 6.13
CA VAL A 33 2.72 6.60 6.41
C VAL A 33 4.19 6.27 6.10
N SER A 34 4.73 6.82 5.01
CA SER A 34 6.17 6.67 4.70
C SER A 34 7.05 7.26 5.79
N PHE A 35 6.65 8.38 6.40
CA PHE A 35 7.34 8.99 7.53
C PHE A 35 7.27 8.09 8.78
N LEU A 36 6.07 7.62 9.16
CA LEU A 36 5.90 6.70 10.29
C LEU A 36 6.74 5.43 10.13
N TRP A 37 6.71 4.84 8.94
CA TRP A 37 7.47 3.63 8.64
C TRP A 37 8.97 3.86 8.78
N LYS A 38 9.51 4.93 8.19
CA LYS A 38 10.94 5.26 8.34
C LYS A 38 11.34 5.57 9.77
N ALA A 39 10.45 6.15 10.56
CA ALA A 39 10.70 6.48 11.96
C ALA A 39 10.66 5.25 12.89
N THR A 40 10.14 4.11 12.42
CA THR A 40 9.91 2.91 13.25
C THR A 40 10.55 1.63 12.70
N GLU A 41 10.95 1.62 11.43
CA GLU A 41 11.68 0.50 10.84
C GLU A 41 13.16 0.56 11.26
N PRO A 42 13.76 -0.56 11.70
CA PRO A 42 15.17 -0.57 12.04
C PRO A 42 15.99 -0.31 10.79
N ASP A 43 16.95 0.60 10.90
CA ASP A 43 17.86 0.91 9.80
C ASP A 43 18.56 -0.39 9.38
N GLY A 44 18.43 -0.79 8.11
CA GLY A 44 18.96 -2.08 7.62
C GLY A 44 20.47 -2.27 7.80
N ARG A 45 21.18 -1.20 8.21
CA ARG A 45 22.62 -1.17 8.51
C ARG A 45 22.94 -1.22 10.00
N SER A 46 21.99 -0.96 10.90
CA SER A 46 22.23 -0.96 12.34
C SER A 46 21.66 -2.24 12.97
N LYS A 47 22.37 -2.79 13.97
CA LYS A 47 21.84 -3.84 14.85
C LYS A 47 21.00 -3.24 15.99
N ALA A 48 20.72 -1.94 15.96
CA ALA A 48 20.01 -1.25 17.02
C ALA A 48 18.53 -1.64 17.03
N ASP A 49 17.94 -1.62 18.23
CA ASP A 49 16.52 -1.83 18.39
C ASP A 49 15.71 -0.82 17.58
N LYS A 50 14.49 -1.23 17.23
CA LYS A 50 13.57 -0.41 16.43
C LYS A 50 13.34 0.92 17.16
N PRO A 51 13.59 2.07 16.52
CA PRO A 51 13.32 3.36 17.15
C PRO A 51 11.82 3.46 17.49
N ALA A 52 11.52 3.82 18.73
CA ALA A 52 10.17 4.12 19.15
C ALA A 52 9.72 5.45 18.52
N LEU A 53 8.48 5.49 18.06
CA LEU A 53 7.89 6.73 17.55
C LEU A 53 7.77 7.74 18.69
N ALA A 54 8.10 9.02 18.42
CA ALA A 54 7.95 10.08 19.43
C ALA A 54 6.49 10.21 19.89
N ALA A 55 6.27 10.39 21.19
CA ALA A 55 4.95 10.37 21.81
C ALA A 55 3.96 11.43 21.27
N ASN A 56 4.48 12.52 20.69
CA ASN A 56 3.67 13.60 20.09
C ASN A 56 3.24 13.31 18.64
N ILE A 57 3.71 12.21 18.04
CA ILE A 57 3.34 11.83 16.67
C ILE A 57 2.17 10.84 16.78
N PRO A 58 0.96 11.20 16.33
CA PRO A 58 -0.16 10.27 16.36
C PRO A 58 0.10 9.10 15.40
N ILE A 59 -0.51 7.95 15.70
CA ILE A 59 -0.65 6.84 14.75
C ILE A 59 -2.07 6.91 14.19
N LEU A 60 -2.21 7.42 12.97
CA LEU A 60 -3.47 7.47 12.23
C LEU A 60 -3.56 6.29 11.26
N GLY A 61 -4.75 5.79 10.95
CA GLY A 61 -4.97 4.66 10.03
C GLY A 61 -5.36 3.36 10.76
N PRO A 62 -5.36 2.20 10.06
CA PRO A 62 -5.05 2.00 8.63
C PRO A 62 -6.05 2.63 7.66
N ARG A 63 -7.28 2.87 8.12
CA ARG A 63 -8.34 3.52 7.35
C ARG A 63 -8.41 5.01 7.64
N PHE A 64 -8.17 5.80 6.60
CA PHE A 64 -8.24 7.25 6.63
C PHE A 64 -9.59 7.69 6.09
N VAL A 65 -10.31 8.48 6.88
CA VAL A 65 -11.61 9.04 6.50
C VAL A 65 -11.43 10.55 6.37
N PRO A 66 -11.82 11.15 5.23
CA PRO A 66 -11.73 12.59 5.08
C PRO A 66 -12.69 13.29 6.07
N PRO A 67 -12.35 14.49 6.56
CA PRO A 67 -13.22 15.24 7.44
C PRO A 67 -14.59 15.48 6.80
N SER A 68 -15.67 15.12 7.50
CA SER A 68 -17.02 15.42 7.02
C SER A 68 -17.39 16.89 7.30
N TYR A 69 -18.42 17.39 6.62
CA TYR A 69 -18.95 18.76 6.81
C TYR A 69 -19.17 19.10 8.29
N LEU A 70 -19.70 18.15 9.07
CA LEU A 70 -19.94 18.34 10.49
C LEU A 70 -18.65 18.64 11.26
N HIS A 71 -17.54 17.98 10.92
CA HIS A 71 -16.24 18.23 11.54
C HIS A 71 -15.73 19.64 11.22
N ILE A 72 -15.89 20.09 9.98
CA ILE A 72 -15.44 21.42 9.54
C ILE A 72 -16.28 22.50 10.23
N ALA A 73 -17.61 22.34 10.21
CA ALA A 73 -18.56 23.30 10.79
C ALA A 73 -18.42 23.43 12.31
N LYS A 74 -18.05 22.36 13.02
CA LYS A 74 -17.91 22.38 14.48
C LYS A 74 -16.53 22.79 14.97
N ARG A 75 -15.48 22.71 14.14
CA ARG A 75 -14.10 23.05 14.52
C ARG A 75 -13.68 24.47 14.13
N ASN A 76 -14.34 25.06 13.13
CA ASN A 76 -13.97 26.37 12.61
C ASN A 76 -15.08 27.40 12.87
N LYS A 77 -14.71 28.58 13.35
CA LYS A 77 -15.64 29.71 13.59
C LYS A 77 -16.25 30.25 12.28
N THR A 78 -15.49 30.17 11.19
CA THR A 78 -15.90 30.53 9.83
C THR A 78 -15.50 29.39 8.90
N PRO A 79 -16.35 28.36 8.72
CA PRO A 79 -15.99 27.17 7.96
C PRO A 79 -15.93 27.48 6.47
N ASP A 80 -14.76 27.27 5.86
CA ASP A 80 -14.62 27.22 4.40
C ASP A 80 -15.02 25.80 3.95
N ILE A 81 -16.23 25.69 3.40
CA ILE A 81 -16.77 24.41 2.95
C ILE A 81 -16.50 24.28 1.46
N ASN A 82 -15.49 23.51 1.11
CA ASN A 82 -15.25 23.09 -0.27
C ASN A 82 -16.05 21.80 -0.55
N PRO A 83 -17.02 21.81 -1.48
CA PRO A 83 -17.78 20.60 -1.82
C PRO A 83 -16.89 19.43 -2.24
N LYS A 84 -15.72 19.70 -2.83
CA LYS A 84 -14.78 18.66 -3.29
C LYS A 84 -14.28 17.78 -2.16
N ASP A 85 -14.14 18.34 -0.96
CA ASP A 85 -13.67 17.60 0.22
C ASP A 85 -14.73 16.63 0.74
N ALA A 86 -16.01 16.94 0.52
CA ALA A 86 -17.12 16.05 0.86
C ALA A 86 -17.20 14.81 -0.03
N TYR A 87 -16.64 14.86 -1.24
CA TYR A 87 -16.59 13.74 -2.19
C TYR A 87 -15.32 12.91 -2.11
N LEU A 88 -14.40 13.22 -1.18
CA LEU A 88 -13.24 12.37 -0.94
C LEU A 88 -13.72 11.00 -0.45
N LYS A 89 -13.20 9.95 -1.10
CA LYS A 89 -13.48 8.57 -0.70
C LYS A 89 -12.51 8.16 0.41
N PRO A 90 -12.95 7.39 1.43
CA PRO A 90 -12.04 6.83 2.42
C PRO A 90 -10.92 6.01 1.78
N LEU A 91 -9.75 5.99 2.41
CA LEU A 91 -8.57 5.26 1.95
C LEU A 91 -8.11 4.27 3.02
N THR A 92 -8.07 2.99 2.67
CA THR A 92 -7.44 1.95 3.47
C THR A 92 -6.01 1.72 2.99
N VAL A 93 -5.06 1.85 3.91
CA VAL A 93 -3.63 1.68 3.62
C VAL A 93 -3.20 0.26 3.98
N VAL A 94 -2.92 -0.55 2.95
CA VAL A 94 -2.48 -1.94 3.09
C VAL A 94 -0.96 -1.98 3.21
N HIS A 95 -0.45 -1.77 4.42
CA HIS A 95 0.97 -1.60 4.72
C HIS A 95 1.41 -2.46 5.93
N PRO A 96 2.63 -3.05 5.93
CA PRO A 96 3.22 -3.81 7.06
C PRO A 96 3.41 -3.07 8.38
N PHE A 97 3.06 -1.78 8.40
CA PHE A 97 3.08 -0.94 9.59
C PHE A 97 1.80 -1.18 10.39
N TYR A 98 0.66 -1.23 9.71
CA TYR A 98 -0.64 -1.53 10.31
C TYR A 98 -0.94 -3.03 10.35
N PHE A 99 -0.39 -3.79 9.41
CA PHE A 99 -0.67 -5.21 9.20
C PHE A 99 0.64 -6.03 9.19
N PRO A 100 1.25 -6.32 10.35
CA PRO A 100 2.56 -6.99 10.44
C PRO A 100 2.63 -8.35 9.73
N GLU A 101 1.51 -9.07 9.65
CA GLU A 101 1.32 -10.33 8.94
C GLU A 101 1.47 -10.23 7.41
N LEU A 102 1.57 -9.01 6.86
CA LEU A 102 1.93 -8.81 5.46
C LEU A 102 3.43 -9.03 5.20
N ARG A 103 4.29 -9.15 6.23
CA ARG A 103 5.75 -9.37 6.11
C ARG A 103 6.13 -10.79 5.69
N ARG A 104 5.29 -11.43 4.87
CA ARG A 104 5.45 -12.79 4.37
C ARG A 104 5.18 -12.83 2.88
N CYS A 105 6.02 -13.55 2.13
CA CYS A 105 5.75 -13.79 0.72
C CYS A 105 4.49 -14.67 0.55
N PRO A 106 3.51 -14.27 -0.28
CA PRO A 106 2.28 -15.05 -0.49
C PRO A 106 2.49 -16.36 -1.28
N GLN A 107 3.63 -16.49 -1.99
CA GLN A 107 3.96 -17.67 -2.79
C GLN A 107 4.69 -18.74 -1.97
N CYS A 108 5.83 -18.38 -1.37
CA CYS A 108 6.70 -19.35 -0.67
C CYS A 108 6.63 -19.25 0.86
N GLY A 109 5.90 -18.27 1.41
CA GLY A 109 5.73 -18.12 2.84
C GLY A 109 6.96 -17.63 3.62
N ILE A 110 8.03 -17.21 2.95
CA ILE A 110 9.23 -16.70 3.60
C ILE A 110 8.97 -15.32 4.24
N THR A 111 9.46 -15.12 5.46
CA THR A 111 9.36 -13.88 6.26
C THR A 111 10.70 -13.16 6.46
N ASN A 112 11.81 -13.77 6.05
CA ASN A 112 13.17 -13.28 6.28
C ASN A 112 13.56 -12.07 5.39
N ARG A 113 14.78 -11.54 5.58
CA ARG A 113 15.42 -10.44 4.80
C ARG A 113 15.42 -10.60 3.26
N LYS A 114 14.98 -11.75 2.74
CA LYS A 114 14.78 -12.01 1.30
C LYS A 114 13.47 -11.42 0.77
N VAL A 115 12.64 -10.83 1.63
CA VAL A 115 11.44 -10.08 1.27
C VAL A 115 11.74 -8.59 1.42
N SER A 116 11.60 -7.85 0.33
CA SER A 116 11.85 -6.41 0.26
C SER A 116 10.60 -5.66 -0.17
N TRP A 117 10.42 -4.45 0.39
CA TRP A 117 9.30 -3.57 0.09
C TRP A 117 9.76 -2.47 -0.87
N HIS A 118 9.34 -2.56 -2.13
CA HIS A 118 9.71 -1.64 -3.20
C HIS A 118 8.65 -0.56 -3.38
N GLY A 119 8.55 0.34 -2.40
CA GLY A 119 7.74 1.56 -2.52
C GLY A 119 6.25 1.32 -2.78
N TRP A 120 5.55 2.43 -3.01
CA TRP A 120 4.12 2.46 -3.26
C TRP A 120 3.80 2.10 -4.70
N ASN A 121 2.58 1.61 -4.94
CA ASN A 121 2.10 1.33 -6.29
C ASN A 121 2.31 2.52 -7.25
N ALA A 122 2.87 2.24 -8.43
CA ALA A 122 3.17 3.25 -9.45
C ALA A 122 1.91 3.93 -10.02
N THR A 123 0.76 3.27 -9.93
CA THR A 123 -0.53 3.84 -10.35
C THR A 123 -1.34 4.39 -9.19
N GLY A 124 -0.87 4.37 -7.94
CA GLY A 124 -1.59 4.89 -6.76
C GLY A 124 -2.67 3.97 -6.18
N TYR A 125 -3.74 4.55 -5.62
CA TYR A 125 -4.88 3.83 -5.03
C TYR A 125 -5.74 3.07 -6.05
N ARG A 126 -6.38 1.99 -5.62
CA ARG A 126 -7.43 1.29 -6.36
C ARG A 126 -8.80 1.62 -5.76
N GLU A 127 -9.81 1.64 -6.61
CA GLU A 127 -11.21 1.72 -6.15
C GLU A 127 -11.67 0.33 -5.74
N VAL A 128 -12.37 0.25 -4.61
CA VAL A 128 -12.88 -0.99 -4.03
C VAL A 128 -14.34 -0.75 -3.66
N HIS A 129 -15.21 -1.64 -4.11
CA HIS A 129 -16.63 -1.57 -3.77
C HIS A 129 -16.81 -2.00 -2.31
N GLY A 130 -17.16 -1.03 -1.46
CA GLY A 130 -17.61 -1.30 -0.11
C GLY A 130 -19.10 -1.59 -0.06
N VAL A 131 -19.54 -2.32 0.97
CA VAL A 131 -20.95 -2.71 1.15
C VAL A 131 -21.87 -1.49 1.32
N ARG A 132 -21.37 -0.42 1.95
CA ARG A 132 -22.18 0.79 2.26
C ARG A 132 -21.78 2.02 1.46
N ARG A 133 -20.54 2.08 1.00
CA ARG A 133 -19.98 3.23 0.28
C ARG A 133 -18.79 2.76 -0.54
N GLU A 134 -18.50 3.50 -1.60
CA GLU A 134 -17.27 3.33 -2.36
C GLU A 134 -16.05 3.64 -1.48
N GLU A 135 -15.04 2.79 -1.58
CA GLU A 135 -13.81 2.90 -0.82
C GLU A 135 -12.60 2.89 -1.77
N THR A 136 -11.46 3.28 -1.23
CA THR A 136 -10.20 3.20 -1.96
C THR A 136 -9.17 2.47 -1.12
N ALA A 137 -8.27 1.74 -1.77
CA ALA A 137 -7.18 1.04 -1.11
C ALA A 137 -5.86 1.37 -1.78
N ILE A 138 -4.79 1.57 -1.00
CA ILE A 138 -3.44 1.73 -1.52
C ILE A 138 -2.49 0.77 -0.84
N GLY A 139 -1.53 0.26 -1.61
CA GLY A 139 -0.60 -0.74 -1.17
C GLY A 139 0.83 -0.46 -1.58
N LEU A 140 1.70 -1.35 -1.11
CA LEU A 140 3.11 -1.41 -1.46
C LEU A 140 3.37 -2.55 -2.43
N GLN A 141 4.50 -2.46 -3.12
CA GLN A 141 5.05 -3.58 -3.87
C GLN A 141 5.98 -4.39 -2.98
N LEU A 142 5.72 -5.69 -2.88
CA LEU A 142 6.59 -6.68 -2.26
C LEU A 142 7.37 -7.42 -3.33
N ARG A 143 8.66 -7.65 -3.09
CA ARG A 143 9.50 -8.54 -3.90
C ARG A 143 10.09 -9.63 -3.03
N CYS A 144 10.09 -10.86 -3.54
CA CYS A 144 10.73 -12.00 -2.90
C CYS A 144 11.93 -12.47 -3.71
N ASP A 145 13.13 -12.28 -3.17
CA ASP A 145 14.37 -12.70 -3.82
C ASP A 145 14.48 -14.23 -3.94
N ALA A 146 13.91 -14.97 -2.98
CA ALA A 146 13.86 -16.43 -3.05
C ALA A 146 12.99 -16.92 -4.22
N CYS A 147 11.80 -16.33 -4.41
CA CYS A 147 10.95 -16.66 -5.55
C CYS A 147 11.60 -16.21 -6.86
N LYS A 148 12.34 -15.10 -6.86
CA LYS A 148 13.09 -14.65 -8.04
C LYS A 148 14.15 -15.68 -8.47
N VAL A 149 14.93 -16.21 -7.53
CA VAL A 149 15.93 -17.25 -7.82
C VAL A 149 15.26 -18.52 -8.36
N ALA A 150 14.19 -18.98 -7.73
CA ALA A 150 13.44 -20.14 -8.19
C ALA A 150 12.85 -19.94 -9.61
N ASP A 151 12.35 -18.73 -9.90
CA ASP A 151 11.83 -18.36 -11.21
C ASP A 151 12.93 -18.38 -12.29
N ASP A 152 14.10 -17.81 -11.97
CA ASP A 152 15.25 -17.79 -12.87
C ASP A 152 15.79 -19.21 -13.16
N GLU A 153 15.79 -20.10 -12.16
CA GLU A 153 16.18 -21.52 -12.32
C GLU A 153 15.18 -22.30 -13.16
N ALA A 154 13.88 -22.21 -12.85
CA ALA A 154 12.82 -22.86 -13.62
C ALA A 154 12.84 -22.41 -15.08
N ARG A 155 13.05 -21.11 -15.32
CA ARG A 155 13.18 -20.55 -16.67
C ARG A 155 14.40 -21.08 -17.43
N LYS A 156 15.53 -21.31 -16.76
CA LYS A 156 16.73 -21.91 -17.39
C LYS A 156 16.49 -23.37 -17.77
N VAL A 157 15.87 -24.15 -16.89
CA VAL A 157 15.55 -25.56 -17.13
C VAL A 157 14.59 -25.69 -18.32
N ALA A 158 13.51 -24.91 -18.35
CA ALA A 158 12.53 -24.95 -19.43
C ALA A 158 13.11 -24.57 -20.79
N LYS A 159 14.05 -23.60 -20.83
CA LYS A 159 14.81 -23.29 -22.06
C LYS A 159 15.67 -24.46 -22.53
N ALA A 160 16.30 -25.18 -21.60
CA ALA A 160 17.13 -26.34 -21.92
C ALA A 160 16.30 -27.54 -22.41
N THR A 161 15.12 -27.76 -21.81
CA THR A 161 14.26 -28.91 -22.12
C THR A 161 13.22 -28.63 -23.20
N LYS A 162 13.12 -27.38 -23.70
CA LYS A 162 12.08 -26.91 -24.64
C LYS A 162 10.64 -27.21 -24.17
N HIS A 163 10.44 -27.27 -22.85
CA HIS A 163 9.11 -27.44 -22.28
C HIS A 163 8.47 -26.09 -21.94
N GLU A 164 7.14 -26.10 -21.90
CA GLU A 164 6.35 -24.98 -21.37
C GLU A 164 6.70 -24.77 -19.89
N TYR A 165 6.85 -23.50 -19.50
CA TYR A 165 7.20 -23.11 -18.14
C TYR A 165 6.13 -22.20 -17.57
N GLU A 166 5.69 -22.53 -16.37
CA GLU A 166 4.80 -21.70 -15.60
C GLU A 166 5.61 -20.66 -14.80
N LYS A 167 5.25 -19.39 -14.97
CA LYS A 167 5.98 -18.28 -14.35
C LYS A 167 5.74 -18.22 -12.85
N ILE A 168 6.82 -18.24 -12.08
CA ILE A 168 6.75 -18.07 -10.63
C ILE A 168 6.70 -16.56 -10.33
N LEU A 169 5.57 -16.11 -9.78
CA LEU A 169 5.41 -14.73 -9.36
C LEU A 169 6.34 -14.43 -8.17
N HIS A 170 7.13 -13.37 -8.31
CA HIS A 170 8.08 -12.93 -7.29
C HIS A 170 7.90 -11.45 -6.90
N CYS A 171 7.05 -10.71 -7.62
CA CYS A 171 6.67 -9.33 -7.33
C CYS A 171 5.15 -9.28 -7.14
N PHE A 172 4.70 -8.68 -6.05
CA PHE A 172 3.28 -8.61 -5.69
C PHE A 172 2.93 -7.20 -5.25
N ALA A 173 1.75 -6.71 -5.60
CA ALA A 173 1.21 -5.51 -4.96
C ALA A 173 0.23 -5.94 -3.87
N THR A 174 0.27 -5.35 -2.68
CA THR A 174 -0.65 -5.72 -1.58
C THR A 174 -2.13 -5.41 -1.85
N THR A 175 -2.43 -4.86 -3.03
CA THR A 175 -3.78 -4.55 -3.52
C THR A 175 -4.16 -5.38 -4.75
N SER A 176 -3.30 -6.31 -5.17
CA SER A 176 -3.55 -7.17 -6.32
C SER A 176 -4.10 -8.53 -5.88
N HIS A 177 -4.90 -9.15 -6.74
CA HIS A 177 -5.54 -10.43 -6.43
C HIS A 177 -4.52 -11.55 -6.23
N GLU A 178 -3.39 -11.52 -6.95
CA GLU A 178 -2.31 -12.50 -6.84
C GLU A 178 -1.68 -12.51 -5.45
N PHE A 179 -1.65 -11.36 -4.76
CA PHE A 179 -1.14 -11.30 -3.38
C PHE A 179 -2.07 -12.00 -2.39
N TRP A 180 -3.38 -11.92 -2.61
CA TRP A 180 -4.41 -12.43 -1.71
C TRP A 180 -4.93 -13.83 -2.08
N GLY A 181 -4.67 -14.32 -3.29
CA GLY A 181 -5.24 -15.56 -3.82
C GLY A 181 -4.93 -16.82 -3.01
N ASN A 182 -3.78 -16.86 -2.33
CA ASN A 182 -3.36 -17.99 -1.50
C ASN A 182 -3.73 -17.83 -0.02
N ARG A 183 -4.51 -16.80 0.35
CA ARG A 183 -4.98 -16.60 1.72
C ARG A 183 -6.43 -16.99 1.85
N HIS A 184 -6.77 -17.68 2.93
CA HIS A 184 -8.17 -17.89 3.27
C HIS A 184 -8.79 -16.60 3.81
N HIS A 185 -10.11 -16.49 3.74
CA HIS A 185 -10.81 -15.29 4.21
C HIS A 185 -10.61 -15.02 5.71
N TRP A 186 -10.31 -16.05 6.52
CA TRP A 186 -9.98 -15.92 7.94
C TRP A 186 -8.53 -15.49 8.20
N ASP A 187 -7.64 -15.61 7.21
CA ASP A 187 -6.25 -15.13 7.27
C ASP A 187 -6.12 -13.66 6.86
N ILE A 188 -7.23 -13.04 6.43
CA ILE A 188 -7.29 -11.63 6.10
C ILE A 188 -7.38 -10.84 7.41
N PRO A 189 -6.45 -9.90 7.65
CA PRO A 189 -6.45 -9.08 8.86
C PRO A 189 -7.79 -8.38 9.03
N ARG A 190 -8.36 -8.49 10.24
CA ARG A 190 -9.55 -7.72 10.62
C ARG A 190 -9.09 -6.49 11.40
N GLU A 191 -9.68 -5.34 11.08
CA GLU A 191 -9.52 -4.10 11.88
C GLU A 191 -10.09 -4.27 13.29
#